data_AF-H9BKC5-F1
#
_entry.id   AF-H9BKC5-F1
#
_cell.length_a   1.000
_cell.length_b   1.000
_cell.length_c   1.000
_cell.angle_alpha   90.00
_cell.angle_beta   90.00
_cell.angle_gamma   90.00
#
_symmetry.space_group_name_H-M   'P 1'
#
loop_
_entity.id
_entity.type
_entity.pdbx_description
1 polymer ?
#
loop_
_entity_poly.entity_id
_entity_poly.type
_entity_poly.pdbx_seq_one_letter_code
_entity_poly.pdbx_strand_id
1 'polypeptide(L)' 'SDGSVRGSDRFGYDGWDFLSFELGSKSFVAADDAAEITRRRCEDENVAERLENYLKHVCPEWLRKYVEYGR' A
#
# COMPACT_ATOMS: atom_id res chain seq x y z
N SER A 1 -13.87 4.92 15.89
CA SER A 1 -13.41 3.99 14.84
C SER A 1 -13.83 2.60 15.25
N ASP A 2 -14.37 1.81 14.34
CA ASP A 2 -14.79 0.41 14.56
C ASP A 2 -13.59 -0.57 14.70
N GLY A 3 -12.37 -0.05 14.72
CA GLY A 3 -11.15 -0.85 14.77
C GLY A 3 -10.70 -1.36 13.40
N SER A 4 -11.42 -1.03 12.32
CA SER A 4 -11.01 -1.40 10.97
C SER A 4 -9.74 -0.66 10.54
N VAL A 5 -8.80 -1.41 9.96
CA VAL A 5 -7.58 -0.85 9.35
C VAL A 5 -7.89 -0.55 7.90
N ARG A 6 -7.75 0.71 7.51
CA ARG A 6 -7.84 1.16 6.12
C ARG A 6 -6.46 1.66 5.70
N GLY A 7 -5.73 0.80 4.99
CA GLY A 7 -4.40 1.10 4.46
C GLY A 7 -4.45 1.32 2.95
N SER A 8 -3.57 2.18 2.45
CA SER A 8 -3.37 2.43 1.02
C SER A 8 -1.89 2.69 0.76
N ASP A 9 -1.41 2.32 -0.42
CA ASP A 9 -0.10 2.72 -0.93
C ASP A 9 -0.26 3.19 -2.37
N ARG A 10 0.25 4.39 -2.68
CA ARG A 10 0.06 5.07 -3.97
C ARG A 10 1.36 5.74 -4.39
N PHE A 11 1.79 5.43 -5.60
CA PHE A 11 2.98 5.95 -6.25
C PHE A 11 2.54 6.91 -7.37
N GLY A 12 3.15 8.09 -7.38
CA GLY A 12 2.99 9.07 -8.44
C GLY A 12 4.31 9.38 -9.13
N TYR A 13 4.23 9.75 -10.41
CA TYR A 13 5.36 10.16 -11.23
C TYR A 13 5.02 11.49 -11.91
N ASP A 14 5.91 12.48 -11.81
CA ASP A 14 5.69 13.84 -12.33
C ASP A 14 4.39 14.52 -11.85
N GLY A 15 3.94 14.18 -10.64
CA GLY A 15 2.70 14.71 -10.05
C GLY A 15 1.42 14.02 -10.52
N TRP A 16 1.53 12.98 -11.36
CA TRP A 16 0.42 12.16 -11.83
C TRP A 16 0.37 10.84 -11.08
N ASP A 17 -0.83 10.26 -11.00
CA ASP A 17 -1.00 8.89 -10.53
C ASP A 17 -0.24 7.94 -11.46
N PHE A 18 0.44 6.95 -10.87
CA PHE A 18 1.22 5.98 -11.62
C PHE A 18 0.83 4.55 -11.22
N LEU A 19 0.91 4.19 -9.95
CA LEU A 19 0.59 2.85 -9.45
C LEU A 19 -0.07 2.93 -8.07
N SER A 20 -1.12 2.16 -7.81
CA SER A 20 -1.71 2.02 -6.48
C SER A 20 -1.85 0.57 -6.06
N PHE A 21 -1.80 0.33 -4.75
CA PHE A 21 -2.03 -0.99 -4.16
C PHE A 21 -3.39 -1.06 -3.49
N GLU A 22 -4.21 -2.03 -3.91
CA GLU A 22 -5.53 -2.32 -3.36
C GLU A 22 -5.41 -3.41 -2.30
N LEU A 23 -5.47 -3.01 -1.02
CA LEU A 23 -5.27 -3.91 0.11
C LEU A 23 -6.31 -5.04 0.19
N GLY A 24 -7.54 -4.78 -0.27
CA GLY A 24 -8.64 -5.74 -0.23
C GLY A 24 -8.44 -6.92 -1.17
N SER A 25 -8.06 -6.64 -2.42
CA SER A 25 -7.80 -7.64 -3.47
C SER A 25 -6.35 -8.12 -3.52
N LYS A 26 -5.45 -7.50 -2.72
CA LYS A 26 -4.00 -7.70 -2.78
C LYS A 26 -3.43 -7.53 -4.20
N SER A 27 -3.90 -6.52 -4.92
CA SER A 27 -3.53 -6.29 -6.31
C SER A 27 -3.04 -4.87 -6.55
N PHE A 28 -2.25 -4.69 -7.59
CA PHE A 28 -1.85 -3.37 -8.04
C PHE A 28 -2.78 -2.87 -9.16
N VAL A 29 -3.01 -1.57 -9.19
CA VAL A 29 -3.74 -0.87 -10.25
C VAL A 29 -2.77 0.11 -10.90
N ALA A 30 -2.49 -0.11 -12.19
CA ALA A 30 -1.69 0.82 -12.99
C ALA A 30 -2.58 1.96 -13.48
N ALA A 31 -2.05 3.18 -13.48
CA ALA A 31 -2.76 4.35 -13.98
C ALA A 31 -2.71 4.47 -15.51
N ASP A 32 -1.64 3.96 -16.13
CA ASP A 32 -1.43 3.99 -17.57
C ASP A 32 -0.58 2.80 -18.08
N ASP A 33 -0.36 2.76 -19.40
CA ASP A 33 0.41 1.70 -20.06
C ASP A 33 1.88 1.65 -19.64
N ALA A 34 2.47 2.77 -19.20
CA ALA A 34 3.84 2.79 -18.71
C ALA A 34 3.93 2.13 -17.32
N ALA A 35 2.94 2.37 -16.46
CA ALA A 35 2.83 1.78 -15.14
C ALA A 35 2.55 0.27 -15.15
N GLU A 36 1.98 -0.27 -16.23
CA GLU A 36 1.77 -1.71 -16.40
C GLU A 36 3.06 -2.53 -16.31
N ILE A 37 4.18 -1.96 -16.76
CA ILE A 37 5.50 -2.60 -16.66
C ILE A 37 5.88 -2.80 -15.18
N THR A 38 5.68 -1.76 -14.37
CA THR A 38 5.94 -1.81 -12.93
C THR A 38 4.96 -2.75 -12.24
N ARG A 39 3.67 -2.72 -12.62
CA ARG A 39 2.63 -3.60 -12.07
C ARG A 39 3.02 -5.08 -12.17
N ARG A 40 3.39 -5.52 -13.37
CA ARG A 40 3.81 -6.92 -13.63
C ARG A 40 5.05 -7.29 -12.84
N ARG A 41 6.03 -6.39 -12.78
CA ARG A 41 7.23 -6.61 -11.96
C ARG A 41 6.89 -6.79 -10.47
N CYS A 42 5.97 -5.98 -9.94
CA CYS A 42 5.53 -6.12 -8.55
C CYS A 42 4.78 -7.44 -8.29
N GLU A 43 4.02 -7.92 -9.27
CA GLU A 43 3.35 -9.23 -9.24
C GLU A 43 4.40 -10.36 -9.25
N ASP A 44 5.38 -10.30 -10.14
CA ASP A 44 6.47 -11.29 -10.26
C ASP A 44 7.35 -11.35 -8.99
N GLU A 45 7.64 -10.19 -8.39
CA GLU A 45 8.43 -10.08 -7.16
C GLU A 45 7.61 -10.31 -5.87
N ASN A 46 6.31 -10.63 -6.00
CA ASN A 46 5.38 -10.85 -4.88
C ASN A 46 5.35 -9.69 -3.85
N VAL A 47 5.39 -8.46 -4.34
CA VAL A 47 5.40 -7.25 -3.49
C VAL A 47 4.09 -7.10 -2.71
N ALA A 48 2.99 -7.63 -3.24
CA ALA A 48 1.66 -7.57 -2.63
C ALA A 48 1.62 -8.14 -1.20
N GLU A 49 2.24 -9.30 -0.95
CA GLU A 49 2.29 -9.94 0.38
C GLU A 49 3.04 -9.06 1.39
N ARG A 50 4.14 -8.44 0.97
CA ARG A 50 4.91 -7.54 1.82
C ARG A 50 4.11 -6.28 2.19
N LEU A 51 3.46 -5.65 1.21
CA LEU A 51 2.65 -4.46 1.43
C LEU A 51 1.43 -4.75 2.29
N GLU A 52 0.77 -5.89 2.07
CA GLU A 52 -0.36 -6.31 2.90
C GLU A 52 0.06 -6.46 4.36
N ASN A 53 1.14 -7.19 4.63
CA ASN A 53 1.64 -7.38 6.00
C ASN A 53 1.97 -6.03 6.66
N TYR A 54 2.61 -5.13 5.92
CA TYR A 54 2.93 -3.81 6.43
C TYR A 54 1.68 -2.99 6.75
N LEU A 55 0.72 -2.93 5.83
CA LEU A 55 -0.48 -2.11 5.97
C LEU A 55 -1.47 -2.67 7.00
N LYS A 56 -1.60 -4.00 7.13
CA LYS A 56 -2.51 -4.63 8.10
C LYS A 56 -1.96 -4.68 9.51
N HIS A 57 -0.65 -4.84 9.68
CA HIS A 57 -0.06 -5.14 10.98
C HIS A 57 0.96 -4.08 11.40
N VAL A 58 2.05 -3.95 10.65
CA VAL A 58 3.20 -3.12 11.04
C VAL A 58 2.79 -1.65 11.21
N CYS A 59 2.21 -1.03 10.19
CA CYS A 59 1.85 0.39 10.23
C CYS A 59 0.86 0.73 11.37
N PRO A 60 -0.25 0.00 11.55
CA PRO A 60 -1.16 0.23 12.68
C PRO A 60 -0.50 0.04 14.06
N GLU A 61 0.39 -0.94 14.23
CA GLU A 61 1.12 -1.16 15.49
C GLU A 61 2.02 0.02 15.83
N TRP A 62 2.83 0.48 14.87
CA TRP A 62 3.67 1.65 15.04
C TRP A 62 2.85 2.91 15.31
N LEU A 63 1.73 3.10 14.61
CA LEU A 63 0.85 4.23 14.83
C LEU A 63 0.30 4.25 16.26
N ARG A 64 -0.17 3.10 16.78
CA ARG A 64 -0.67 2.99 18.16
C ARG A 64 0.42 3.35 19.18
N LYS A 65 1.63 2.81 18.99
CA LYS A 65 2.80 3.08 19.84
C LYS A 65 3.13 4.58 19.90
N TYR A 66 3.19 5.26 18.75
CA TYR A 66 3.55 6.68 18.72
C TYR A 66 2.42 7.60 19.19
N VAL A 67 1.16 7.22 18.96
CA VAL A 67 0.01 7.93 19.54
C VAL A 67 0.04 7.84 21.07
N GLU A 68 0.45 6.70 21.64
CA GLU A 68 0.61 6.54 23.09
C GLU A 68 1.72 7.43 23.66
N TYR A 69 2.86 7.55 22.97
CA TYR A 69 3.95 8.44 23.39
C TYR A 69 3.59 9.94 23.36
N GLY A 70 2.60 10.33 22.55
CA GLY A 70 2.11 11.71 22.45
C GLY A 70 0.97 12.05 23.40
N ARG A 71 0.54 11.11 24.26
CA ARG A 71 -0.46 11.35 25.31
C ARG A 71 0.21 11.82 26.60
#